data_AF-A0A973MQZ8-F1
#
_entry.id   AF-A0A973MQZ8-F1
#
_cell.length_a   1.000
_cell.length_b   1.000
_cell.length_c   1.000
_cell.angle_alpha   90.00
_cell.angle_beta   90.00
_cell.angle_gamma   90.00
#
_symmetry.space_group_name_H-M   'P 1'
#
loop_
_entity.id
_entity.type
_entity.pdbx_description
1 polymer ?
#
loop_
_entity_poly.entity_id
_entity_poly.type
_entity_poly.pdbx_seq_one_letter_code
_entity_poly.pdbx_strand_id
1 'polypeptide(L)'
;IEAASGKVQVRARIGPLSTVVASRPVPSGPVVLRIEVAAVETLNDARTGPDIVSIGIEEPDGTFAELTSLDGKYLSTEVAGGFTGRVFGMFASTGSVHFDWFDYEPLDR
;
A
#
# COMPACT_ATOMS: atom_id res chain seq x y z
N ILE A 1 2.26 -1.69 -3.99
CA ILE A 1 1.45 -1.59 -5.23
C ILE A 1 2.40 -1.39 -6.40
N GLU A 2 2.14 -2.04 -7.54
CA GLU A 2 2.99 -2.04 -8.73
C GLU A 2 2.11 -1.67 -9.94
N ALA A 3 2.60 -0.78 -10.80
CA ALA A 3 1.95 -0.43 -12.06
C ALA A 3 2.80 -0.95 -13.22
N ALA A 4 2.16 -1.63 -14.18
CA ALA A 4 2.79 -2.10 -15.41
C ALA A 4 1.75 -2.04 -16.54
N SER A 5 2.20 -1.89 -17.79
CA SER A 5 1.39 -1.71 -19.01
C SER A 5 -0.10 -2.10 -18.89
N GLY A 6 -0.95 -1.12 -18.56
CA GLY A 6 -2.41 -1.25 -18.53
C GLY A 6 -3.01 -1.91 -17.27
N LYS A 7 -2.22 -2.15 -16.21
CA LYS A 7 -2.72 -2.72 -14.96
C LYS A 7 -1.95 -2.22 -13.73
N VAL A 8 -2.67 -2.18 -12.61
CA VAL A 8 -2.09 -2.06 -11.26
C VAL A 8 -2.32 -3.35 -10.49
N GLN A 9 -1.34 -3.74 -9.68
CA GLN A 9 -1.42 -4.94 -8.84
C GLN A 9 -0.88 -4.64 -7.44
N VAL A 10 -1.52 -5.22 -6.43
CA VAL A 10 -1.04 -5.16 -5.03
C VAL A 10 -0.47 -6.51 -4.66
N ARG A 11 0.84 -6.53 -4.39
CA ARG A 11 1.57 -7.70 -3.91
C ARG A 11 1.80 -7.58 -2.40
N ALA A 12 1.26 -8.51 -1.63
CA ALA A 12 1.52 -8.64 -0.21
C ALA A 12 2.66 -9.64 0.01
N ARG A 13 3.65 -9.27 0.83
CA ARG A 13 4.75 -10.15 1.23
C ARG A 13 4.81 -10.28 2.75
N ILE A 14 4.66 -11.50 3.25
CA ILE A 14 4.64 -11.82 4.68
C ILE A 14 5.52 -13.05 4.90
N GLY A 15 6.72 -12.83 5.42
CA GLY A 15 7.76 -13.87 5.47
C GLY A 15 8.03 -14.46 4.07
N PRO A 16 7.92 -15.80 3.89
CA PRO A 16 8.10 -16.43 2.57
C PRO A 16 6.88 -16.28 1.65
N LEU A 17 5.71 -15.91 2.16
CA LEU A 17 4.52 -15.74 1.34
C LEU A 17 4.65 -14.45 0.53
N SER A 18 4.41 -14.55 -0.78
CA SER A 18 4.35 -13.42 -1.70
C SER A 18 3.22 -13.66 -2.69
N THR A 19 2.12 -12.91 -2.55
CA THR A 19 0.93 -13.11 -3.35
C THR A 19 0.37 -11.79 -3.89
N VAL A 20 -0.24 -11.85 -5.07
CA VAL A 20 -1.05 -10.74 -5.59
C VAL A 20 -2.42 -10.83 -4.94
N VAL A 21 -2.75 -9.86 -4.10
CA VAL A 21 -4.01 -9.82 -3.33
C VAL A 21 -5.10 -9.00 -4.03
N ALA A 22 -4.71 -8.10 -4.93
CA ALA A 22 -5.63 -7.34 -5.77
C ALA A 22 -4.99 -6.95 -7.10
N SER A 23 -5.81 -6.77 -8.12
CA SER A 23 -5.39 -6.35 -9.46
C SER A 23 -6.53 -5.63 -10.16
N ARG A 24 -6.21 -4.57 -10.90
CA ARG A 24 -7.20 -3.80 -11.65
C ARG A 24 -6.60 -3.28 -12.97
N PRO A 25 -7.32 -3.36 -14.10
CA PRO A 25 -6.93 -2.67 -15.33
C PRO A 25 -6.94 -1.14 -15.15
N VAL A 26 -5.99 -0.45 -15.77
CA VAL A 26 -5.93 1.03 -15.79
C VAL A 26 -5.74 1.55 -17.22
N PRO A 27 -6.29 2.73 -17.55
CA PRO A 27 -6.04 3.36 -18.84
C PRO A 27 -4.55 3.61 -19.11
N SER A 28 -4.20 3.85 -20.37
CA SER A 28 -2.87 4.34 -20.72
C SER A 28 -2.65 5.75 -20.19
N GLY A 29 -1.48 6.00 -19.61
CA GLY A 29 -1.09 7.33 -19.11
C GLY A 29 -0.52 7.27 -17.70
N PRO A 30 -0.31 8.43 -17.07
CA PRO A 30 0.07 8.52 -15.67
C PRO A 30 -0.99 7.87 -14.76
N VAL A 31 -0.54 7.24 -13.68
CA VAL A 31 -1.41 6.66 -12.65
C VAL A 31 -0.92 7.16 -11.30
N VAL A 32 -1.84 7.66 -10.49
CA VAL A 32 -1.55 8.03 -9.11
C VAL A 32 -1.77 6.81 -8.22
N LEU A 33 -0.72 6.35 -7.57
CA LEU A 33 -0.77 5.27 -6.59
C LEU A 33 -0.92 5.88 -5.21
N ARG A 34 -1.90 5.41 -4.44
CA ARG A 34 -2.22 5.96 -3.13
C ARG A 34 -2.25 4.89 -2.05
N ILE A 35 -1.71 5.23 -0.89
CA ILE A 35 -1.76 4.43 0.32
C ILE A 35 -2.33 5.30 1.42
N GLU A 36 -3.38 4.81 2.09
CA GLU A 36 -3.95 5.45 3.26
C GLU A 36 -3.75 4.53 4.47
N VAL A 37 -3.46 5.13 5.62
CA VAL A 37 -3.26 4.40 6.87
C VAL A 37 -4.25 4.93 7.90
N ALA A 38 -5.07 4.05 8.45
CA ALA A 38 -6.03 4.40 9.50
C ALA A 38 -5.70 3.63 10.78
N ALA A 39 -5.42 4.36 11.87
CA ALA A 39 -5.18 3.75 13.17
C ALA A 39 -6.41 2.99 13.66
N VAL A 40 -6.21 1.84 14.30
CA VAL A 40 -7.28 1.13 14.99
C VAL A 40 -7.31 1.62 16.44
N GLU A 41 -8.27 2.50 16.75
CA GLU A 41 -8.36 3.11 18.09
C GLU A 41 -8.96 2.17 19.14
N THR A 42 -9.82 1.25 18.72
CA THR A 42 -10.47 0.30 19.64
C THR A 42 -9.87 -1.09 19.50
N LEU A 43 -9.17 -1.52 20.54
CA LEU A 43 -8.64 -2.88 20.64
C LEU A 43 -9.75 -3.83 21.09
N ASN A 44 -10.30 -4.58 20.14
CA ASN A 44 -11.39 -5.52 20.41
C ASN A 44 -10.87 -6.89 20.88
N ASP A 45 -9.64 -7.27 20.50
CA ASP A 45 -8.95 -8.45 20.99
C ASP A 45 -7.41 -8.35 20.85
N ALA A 46 -6.69 -9.34 21.40
CA ALA A 46 -5.23 -9.41 21.35
C ALA A 46 -4.62 -9.60 19.95
N ARG A 47 -5.43 -9.83 18.92
CA ARG A 47 -5.00 -10.02 17.51
C ARG A 47 -5.28 -8.80 16.65
N THR A 48 -5.89 -7.76 17.24
CA THR A 48 -6.19 -6.49 16.60
C THR A 48 -4.87 -5.81 16.24
N GLY A 49 -4.69 -5.51 14.95
CA GLY A 49 -3.51 -4.80 14.47
C GLY A 49 -3.51 -3.31 14.83
N PRO A 50 -2.36 -2.64 14.69
CA PRO A 50 -2.23 -1.23 15.06
C PRO A 50 -2.98 -0.28 14.12
N ASP A 51 -3.09 -0.65 12.85
CA ASP A 51 -3.72 0.14 11.80
C ASP A 51 -4.18 -0.75 10.64
N ILE A 52 -4.99 -0.16 9.76
CA ILE A 52 -5.36 -0.70 8.46
C ILE A 52 -4.62 0.10 7.39
N VAL A 53 -3.98 -0.60 6.47
CA VAL A 53 -3.28 -0.03 5.31
C VAL A 53 -4.13 -0.26 4.07
N SER A 54 -4.85 0.77 3.63
CA SER A 54 -5.63 0.76 2.39
C SER A 54 -4.74 1.15 1.21
N ILE A 55 -4.82 0.38 0.13
CA ILE A 55 -3.94 0.51 -1.04
C ILE A 55 -4.82 0.59 -2.28
N GLY A 56 -4.59 1.61 -3.10
CA GLY A 56 -5.41 1.84 -4.28
C GLY A 56 -4.80 2.82 -5.26
N ILE A 57 -5.67 3.37 -6.10
CA ILE A 57 -5.32 4.41 -7.06
C ILE A 57 -6.21 5.63 -6.84
N GLU A 58 -5.74 6.79 -7.27
CA GLU A 58 -6.60 7.95 -7.43
C GLU A 58 -7.27 7.91 -8.81
N GLU A 59 -8.58 8.14 -8.83
CA GLU A 59 -9.34 8.32 -10.06
C GLU A 59 -9.11 9.72 -10.65
N PRO A 60 -9.43 9.95 -11.94
CA PRO A 60 -9.26 11.26 -12.56
C PRO A 60 -10.00 12.42 -11.88
N ASP A 61 -11.02 12.12 -11.07
CA ASP A 61 -11.79 13.10 -10.28
C ASP A 61 -11.20 13.35 -8.87
N GLY A 62 -10.05 12.75 -8.56
CA GLY A 62 -9.37 12.86 -7.26
C GLY A 62 -9.87 11.87 -6.21
N THR A 63 -10.86 11.03 -6.52
CA THR A 63 -11.38 10.07 -5.55
C THR A 63 -10.45 8.87 -5.35
N PHE A 64 -10.36 8.38 -4.11
CA PHE A 64 -9.57 7.19 -3.81
C PHE A 64 -10.35 5.93 -4.13
N ALA A 65 -9.87 5.15 -5.10
CA ALA A 65 -10.39 3.83 -5.41
C ALA A 65 -9.53 2.74 -4.76
N GLU A 66 -9.96 2.27 -3.59
CA GLU A 66 -9.32 1.17 -2.87
C GLU A 66 -9.33 -0.12 -3.72
N LEU A 67 -8.17 -0.78 -3.80
CA LEU A 67 -8.02 -2.11 -4.38
C LEU A 67 -8.06 -3.20 -3.31
N THR A 68 -7.47 -2.91 -2.15
CA THR A 68 -7.41 -3.81 -1.00
C THR A 68 -7.02 -3.05 0.25
N SER A 69 -7.37 -3.60 1.40
CA SER A 69 -6.91 -3.17 2.73
C SER A 69 -6.21 -4.34 3.41
N LEU A 70 -5.09 -4.05 4.06
CA LEU A 70 -4.26 -5.03 4.77
C LEU A 70 -4.12 -4.62 6.24
N ASP A 71 -4.16 -5.61 7.12
CA ASP A 71 -3.86 -5.41 8.54
C ASP A 71 -2.38 -5.06 8.71
N GLY A 72 -2.10 -3.88 9.25
CA GLY A 72 -0.76 -3.35 9.42
C GLY A 72 0.14 -4.17 10.34
N LYS A 73 -0.42 -5.08 11.14
CA LYS A 73 0.36 -5.99 11.99
C LYS A 73 1.35 -6.83 11.19
N TYR A 74 1.03 -7.17 9.94
CA TYR A 74 1.92 -7.97 9.11
C TYR A 74 3.17 -7.19 8.63
N LEU A 75 3.21 -5.88 8.87
CA LEU A 75 4.35 -5.00 8.63
C LEU A 75 5.04 -4.56 9.93
N SER A 76 4.62 -5.07 11.09
CA SER A 76 5.20 -4.73 12.39
C SER A 76 6.47 -5.52 12.68
N THR A 77 7.27 -5.05 13.63
CA THR A 77 8.49 -5.74 14.08
C THR A 77 8.21 -7.09 14.73
N GLU A 78 7.05 -7.26 15.37
CA GLU A 78 6.63 -8.52 16.00
C GLU A 78 6.40 -9.63 14.97
N VAL A 79 5.98 -9.29 13.75
CA VAL A 79 5.72 -10.26 12.67
C VAL A 79 6.89 -10.34 11.68
N ALA A 80 7.43 -9.19 11.26
CA ALA A 80 8.50 -9.13 10.26
C ALA A 80 9.89 -9.39 10.87
N GLY A 81 10.05 -9.23 12.19
CA GLY A 81 11.32 -9.29 12.89
C GLY A 81 12.21 -8.06 12.64
N GLY A 82 13.39 -8.05 13.28
CA GLY A 82 14.40 -7.00 13.12
C GLY A 82 14.22 -5.79 14.04
N PHE A 83 14.91 -4.69 13.70
CA PHE A 83 15.00 -3.46 14.51
C PHE A 83 14.59 -2.20 13.73
N THR A 84 13.87 -2.38 12.61
CA THR A 84 13.49 -1.29 11.70
C THR A 84 12.00 -1.01 11.74
N GLY A 85 11.62 0.23 11.44
CA GLY A 85 10.22 0.62 11.22
C GLY A 85 9.77 0.44 9.77
N ARG A 86 8.48 0.71 9.54
CA ARG A 86 7.88 0.76 8.20
C ARG A 86 8.39 1.98 7.43
N VAL A 87 8.56 1.81 6.12
CA VAL A 87 8.93 2.90 5.20
C VAL A 87 8.01 2.85 3.98
N PHE A 88 7.73 4.04 3.42
CA PHE A 88 7.12 4.18 2.10
C PHE A 88 8.21 4.54 1.10
N GLY A 89 8.21 3.89 -0.06
CA GLY A 89 9.24 4.09 -1.05
C GLY A 89 8.77 3.74 -2.46
N MET A 90 9.35 4.45 -3.43
CA MET A 90 9.13 4.22 -4.85
C MET A 90 10.24 3.32 -5.39
N PHE A 91 9.89 2.36 -6.25
CA PHE A 91 10.86 1.44 -6.84
C PHE A 91 10.46 1.04 -8.26
N ALA A 92 11.46 0.65 -9.07
CA ALA A 92 11.27 -0.01 -10.35
C ALA A 92 11.81 -1.44 -10.24
N SER A 93 10.95 -2.44 -10.41
CA SER A 93 11.38 -3.84 -10.44
C SER A 93 11.92 -4.26 -11.80
N THR A 94 11.47 -3.62 -12.88
CA THR A 94 11.87 -3.88 -14.26
C THR A 94 11.88 -2.58 -15.06
N GLY A 95 12.90 -2.37 -15.88
CA GLY A 95 12.99 -1.20 -16.76
C GLY A 95 13.17 0.12 -16.00
N SER A 96 12.71 1.21 -16.63
CA SER A 96 12.74 2.57 -16.08
C SER A 96 11.33 3.08 -15.88
N VAL A 97 11.13 3.86 -14.82
CA VAL A 97 9.87 4.54 -14.49
C VAL A 97 10.18 5.99 -14.14
N HIS A 98 9.25 6.88 -14.46
CA HIS A 98 9.30 8.27 -14.07
C HIS A 98 8.25 8.50 -12.98
N PHE A 99 8.70 8.91 -11.80
CA PHE A 99 7.83 9.43 -10.75
C PHE A 99 7.88 10.95 -10.83
N ASP A 100 6.73 11.57 -11.08
CA ASP A 100 6.63 13.03 -11.19
C ASP A 100 6.72 13.69 -9.81
N TRP A 101 6.12 13.07 -8.79
CA TRP A 101 6.07 13.57 -7.43
C TRP A 101 5.86 12.42 -6.41
N PHE A 102 6.00 12.75 -5.13
CA PHE A 102 5.64 11.89 -4.00
C PHE A 102 5.12 12.76 -2.86
N ASP A 103 3.82 12.66 -2.60
CA ASP A 103 3.17 13.38 -1.51
C ASP A 103 3.06 12.47 -0.28
N TYR A 104 3.36 13.05 0.89
CA TYR A 104 3.28 12.38 2.17
C TYR A 104 2.74 13.33 3.23
N GLU A 105 1.51 13.05 3.67
CA GLU A 105 0.81 13.83 4.67
C GLU A 105 0.72 13.03 5.97
N PRO A 106 0.99 13.64 7.14
CA PRO A 106 0.75 13.00 8.42
C PRO A 106 -0.77 12.86 8.65
N LEU A 107 -1.16 11.90 9.48
CA LEU A 107 -2.53 11.82 9.97
C LEU A 107 -2.79 13.00 10.92
N ASP A 108 -3.93 13.66 10.73
CA ASP A 108 -4.44 14.62 11.71
C ASP A 108 -4.65 13.91 13.04
N ARG A 109 -4.19 14.53 14.13
CA ARG A 109 -4.07 13.93 15.46
C ARG A 109 -5.19 14.33 16.40
#